data_AF-A0A4U0GCR1-F1
#
_entry.id   AF-A0A4U0GCR1-F1
#
_cell.length_a   1.000
_cell.length_b   1.000
_cell.length_c   1.000
_cell.angle_alpha   90.00
_cell.angle_beta   90.00
_cell.angle_gamma   90.00
#
_symmetry.space_group_name_H-M   'P 1'
#
loop_
_entity.id
_entity.type
_entity.pdbx_description
1 polymer ?
#
loop_
_entity_poly.entity_id
_entity_poly.type
_entity_poly.pdbx_seq_one_letter_code
_entity_poly.pdbx_strand_id
1 'polypeptide(L)'
;MARSVTPSQLRNMIRQAQQKQRQAIDKINRELRAHSQRVNQAVRNYNQQVTAYNARVRANRDRLARELARLSRPTASSRQVTLRVSFNAVHRAYECLERAADAGQLDQKYSEILDLSEREAANSAGLVNAFEGDAEQTSGAAPDEPASPVTPFLEIISSELADRWRGALYSLSPRNPDAARHFCTSAREIIARILQTKAPDDAVAAATPDCDRTPQGTPTRRAKVRYLLRVRGLDQADLEAFVESDISNVVDLFEVFNTGTHGTAGAIKLTQLQALRKRVEDGIAFLSHLVQ
;
A
#
# COMPACT_ATOMS: atom_id res chain seq x y z
N MET A 1 71.19 -28.12 -33.36
CA MET A 1 70.98 -29.31 -32.50
C MET A 1 69.50 -29.39 -32.14
N ALA A 2 68.73 -30.21 -32.86
CA ALA A 2 67.33 -30.46 -32.50
C ALA A 2 67.32 -31.32 -31.23
N ARG A 3 66.78 -30.80 -30.12
CA ARG A 3 66.62 -31.56 -28.88
C ARG A 3 65.63 -32.70 -29.14
N SER A 4 66.13 -33.92 -29.29
CA SER A 4 65.29 -35.11 -29.47
C SER A 4 64.59 -35.42 -28.15
N VAL A 5 63.30 -35.12 -28.08
CA VAL A 5 62.45 -35.50 -26.96
C VAL A 5 62.40 -37.03 -26.89
N THR A 6 62.79 -37.61 -25.76
CA THR A 6 62.73 -39.08 -25.61
C THR A 6 61.27 -39.54 -25.56
N PRO A 7 60.94 -40.76 -26.02
CA PRO A 7 59.57 -41.27 -26.03
C PRO A 7 58.88 -41.23 -24.64
N SER A 8 59.63 -41.34 -23.56
CA SER A 8 59.14 -41.22 -22.18
C SER A 8 58.81 -39.76 -21.79
N GLN A 9 59.64 -38.79 -22.20
CA GLN A 9 59.37 -37.36 -22.01
C GLN A 9 58.15 -36.91 -22.81
N LEU A 10 57.99 -37.39 -24.05
CA LEU A 10 56.80 -37.13 -24.88
C LEU A 10 55.53 -37.65 -24.20
N ARG A 11 55.54 -38.88 -23.68
CA ARG A 11 54.40 -39.45 -22.93
C ARG A 11 54.06 -38.66 -21.67
N ASN A 12 55.07 -38.14 -20.96
CA ASN A 12 54.84 -37.26 -19.80
C ASN A 12 54.23 -35.92 -20.19
N MET A 13 54.70 -35.30 -21.28
CA MET A 13 54.13 -34.05 -21.80
C MET A 13 52.68 -34.24 -22.23
N ILE A 14 52.36 -35.35 -22.91
CA ILE A 14 50.99 -35.70 -23.30
C ILE A 14 50.09 -35.89 -22.07
N ARG A 15 50.57 -36.61 -21.04
CA ARG A 15 49.81 -36.79 -19.78
C ARG A 15 49.56 -35.47 -19.06
N GLN A 16 50.56 -34.59 -18.99
CA GLN A 16 50.40 -33.26 -18.39
C GLN A 16 49.41 -32.39 -19.17
N ALA A 17 49.47 -32.41 -20.51
CA ALA A 17 48.52 -31.69 -21.35
C ALA A 17 47.08 -32.22 -21.17
N GLN A 18 46.91 -33.55 -21.15
CA GLN A 18 45.61 -34.20 -20.88
C GLN A 18 45.06 -33.87 -19.49
N GLN A 19 45.93 -33.83 -18.46
CA GLN A 19 45.52 -33.47 -17.11
C GLN A 19 45.09 -32.00 -17.01
N LYS A 20 45.82 -31.08 -17.64
CA LYS A 20 45.43 -29.66 -17.74
C LYS A 20 44.10 -29.50 -18.46
N GLN A 21 43.87 -30.24 -19.54
CA GLN A 21 42.60 -30.22 -20.27
C GLN A 21 41.44 -30.74 -19.41
N ARG A 22 41.63 -31.85 -18.68
CA ARG A 22 40.63 -32.38 -17.74
C ARG A 22 40.32 -31.37 -16.63
N GLN A 23 41.34 -30.76 -16.02
CA GLN A 23 41.15 -29.73 -15.00
C GLN A 23 40.37 -28.51 -15.51
N ALA A 24 40.65 -28.08 -16.76
CA ALA A 24 39.91 -27.00 -17.40
C ALA A 24 38.43 -27.38 -17.63
N ILE A 25 38.17 -28.58 -18.13
CA ILE A 25 36.80 -29.10 -18.32
C ILE A 25 36.06 -29.21 -16.98
N ASP A 26 36.71 -29.72 -15.93
CA ASP A 26 36.12 -29.84 -14.59
C ASP A 26 35.85 -28.47 -13.95
N LYS A 27 36.70 -27.48 -14.22
CA LYS A 27 36.46 -26.09 -13.80
C LYS A 27 35.23 -25.52 -14.51
N ILE A 28 35.15 -25.64 -15.83
CA ILE A 28 34.01 -25.18 -16.63
C ILE A 28 32.73 -25.88 -16.19
N ASN A 29 32.75 -27.21 -15.98
CA ASN A 29 31.60 -27.97 -15.52
C ASN A 29 31.13 -27.54 -14.12
N ARG A 30 32.05 -27.22 -13.22
CA ARG A 30 31.71 -26.68 -11.90
C ARG A 30 31.08 -25.29 -11.99
N GLU A 31 31.64 -24.41 -12.81
CA GLU A 31 31.10 -23.07 -13.05
C GLU A 31 29.71 -23.13 -13.70
N LEU A 32 29.51 -24.01 -14.68
CA LEU A 32 28.22 -24.25 -15.33
C LEU A 32 27.17 -24.73 -14.31
N ARG A 33 27.51 -25.71 -13.47
CA ARG A 33 26.62 -26.20 -12.40
C ARG A 33 26.28 -25.10 -11.41
N ALA A 34 27.27 -24.32 -10.98
CA ALA A 34 27.05 -23.20 -10.06
C ALA A 34 26.15 -22.13 -10.69
N HIS A 35 26.35 -21.81 -11.97
CA HIS A 35 25.49 -20.89 -12.71
C HIS A 35 24.05 -21.43 -12.80
N SER A 36 23.87 -22.69 -13.23
CA SER A 36 22.55 -23.33 -13.30
C SER A 36 21.85 -23.37 -11.93
N GLN A 37 22.58 -23.64 -10.84
CA GLN A 37 22.03 -23.59 -9.49
C GLN A 37 21.54 -22.18 -9.13
N ARG A 38 22.32 -21.13 -9.42
CA ARG A 38 21.91 -19.75 -9.17
C ARG A 38 20.68 -19.35 -9.99
N VAL A 39 20.64 -19.70 -11.28
CA VAL A 39 19.49 -19.45 -12.15
C VAL A 39 18.25 -20.17 -11.62
N ASN A 40 18.37 -21.45 -11.27
CA ASN A 40 17.25 -22.20 -10.71
C ASN A 40 16.77 -21.62 -9.37
N GLN A 41 17.67 -21.14 -8.52
CA GLN A 41 17.29 -20.47 -7.27
C GLN A 41 16.57 -19.15 -7.55
N ALA A 42 17.06 -18.34 -8.49
CA ALA A 42 16.41 -17.10 -8.89
C ALA A 42 14.99 -17.34 -9.44
N VAL A 43 14.84 -18.35 -10.32
CA VAL A 43 13.53 -18.75 -10.86
C VAL A 43 12.59 -19.25 -9.75
N ARG A 44 13.07 -20.05 -8.80
CA ARG A 44 12.26 -20.50 -7.66
C ARG A 44 11.82 -19.32 -6.79
N ASN A 45 12.73 -18.41 -6.46
CA ASN A 45 12.41 -17.23 -5.67
C ASN A 45 11.37 -16.35 -6.38
N TYR A 46 11.53 -16.15 -7.69
CA TYR A 46 10.58 -15.41 -8.52
C TYR A 46 9.20 -16.10 -8.52
N ASN A 47 9.14 -17.40 -8.78
CA ASN A 47 7.88 -18.16 -8.78
C ASN A 47 7.18 -18.15 -7.41
N GLN A 48 7.95 -18.19 -6.32
CA GLN A 48 7.41 -18.04 -4.96
C GLN A 48 6.80 -16.66 -4.75
N GLN A 49 7.49 -15.59 -5.18
CA GLN A 49 6.99 -14.23 -5.11
C GLN A 49 5.72 -14.03 -5.95
N VAL A 50 5.69 -14.55 -7.18
CA VAL A 50 4.51 -14.51 -8.05
C VAL A 50 3.34 -15.27 -7.44
N THR A 51 3.60 -16.44 -6.84
CA THR A 51 2.54 -17.23 -6.18
C THR A 51 1.97 -16.50 -4.97
N ALA A 52 2.84 -15.93 -4.13
CA ALA A 52 2.43 -15.15 -2.97
C ALA A 52 1.65 -13.88 -3.38
N TYR A 53 2.09 -13.20 -4.43
CA TYR A 53 1.40 -12.05 -5.02
C TYR A 53 0.00 -12.45 -5.52
N ASN A 54 -0.10 -13.48 -6.36
CA ASN A 54 -1.38 -13.95 -6.89
C ASN A 54 -2.35 -14.39 -5.79
N ALA A 55 -1.84 -14.99 -4.70
CA ALA A 55 -2.66 -15.36 -3.56
C ALA A 55 -3.22 -14.12 -2.83
N ARG A 56 -2.43 -13.05 -2.69
CA ARG A 56 -2.87 -11.77 -2.09
C ARG A 56 -3.94 -11.09 -2.93
N VAL A 57 -3.71 -10.95 -4.23
CA VAL A 57 -4.69 -10.36 -5.17
C VAL A 57 -6.01 -11.13 -5.10
N ARG A 58 -5.99 -12.47 -5.19
CA ARG A 58 -7.22 -13.27 -5.06
C ARG A 58 -7.92 -13.05 -3.73
N ALA A 59 -7.17 -13.04 -2.62
CA ALA A 59 -7.74 -12.81 -1.30
C ALA A 59 -8.39 -11.43 -1.15
N ASN A 60 -7.78 -10.39 -1.74
CA ASN A 60 -8.33 -9.03 -1.79
C ASN A 60 -9.61 -9.00 -2.63
N ARG A 61 -9.63 -9.66 -3.80
CA ARG A 61 -10.79 -9.67 -4.70
C ARG A 61 -11.96 -10.36 -4.06
N ASP A 62 -11.70 -11.54 -3.50
CA ASP A 62 -12.71 -12.32 -2.79
C ASP A 62 -13.23 -11.55 -1.56
N ARG A 63 -12.36 -10.79 -0.87
CA ARG A 63 -12.77 -9.94 0.25
C ARG A 63 -13.64 -8.79 -0.23
N LEU A 64 -13.23 -8.04 -1.23
CA LEU A 64 -14.02 -6.93 -1.77
C LEU A 64 -15.39 -7.42 -2.25
N ALA A 65 -15.44 -8.54 -2.99
CA ALA A 65 -16.69 -9.15 -3.42
C ALA A 65 -17.60 -9.55 -2.25
N ARG A 66 -17.04 -10.14 -1.19
CA ARG A 66 -17.79 -10.46 0.04
C ARG A 66 -18.32 -9.20 0.73
N GLU A 67 -17.50 -8.16 0.87
CA GLU A 67 -17.93 -6.92 1.51
C GLU A 67 -19.00 -6.20 0.68
N LEU A 68 -18.90 -6.18 -0.66
CA LEU A 68 -19.92 -5.65 -1.56
C LEU A 68 -21.25 -6.41 -1.45
N ALA A 69 -21.20 -7.74 -1.37
CA ALA A 69 -22.40 -8.55 -1.18
C ALA A 69 -23.14 -8.21 0.13
N ARG A 70 -22.39 -7.90 1.21
CA ARG A 70 -22.95 -7.49 2.51
C ARG A 70 -23.66 -6.13 2.45
N LEU A 71 -23.18 -5.20 1.62
CA LEU A 71 -23.75 -3.85 1.47
C LEU A 71 -25.13 -3.81 0.78
N SER A 72 -25.66 -4.93 0.31
CA SER A 72 -26.98 -5.03 -0.33
C SER A 72 -28.19 -4.78 0.60
N ARG A 73 -27.96 -4.59 1.91
CA ARG A 73 -29.02 -4.33 2.90
C ARG A 73 -29.47 -2.86 2.92
N PRO A 74 -30.73 -2.56 3.29
CA PRO A 74 -31.20 -1.18 3.45
C PRO A 74 -30.51 -0.47 4.62
N THR A 75 -30.16 0.80 4.43
CA THR A 75 -29.48 1.64 5.44
C THR A 75 -30.47 2.23 6.44
N ALA A 76 -30.12 2.27 7.74
CA ALA A 76 -31.02 2.74 8.80
C ALA A 76 -30.68 4.14 9.36
N SER A 77 -29.49 4.69 9.07
CA SER A 77 -29.00 5.95 9.68
C SER A 77 -28.30 6.89 8.70
N SER A 78 -28.42 8.21 8.90
CA SER A 78 -27.73 9.25 8.12
C SER A 78 -26.20 9.09 8.11
N ARG A 79 -25.59 8.68 9.24
CA ARG A 79 -24.16 8.38 9.34
C ARG A 79 -23.74 7.25 8.38
N GLN A 80 -24.57 6.22 8.27
CA GLN A 80 -24.32 5.10 7.36
C GLN A 80 -24.47 5.55 5.90
N VAL A 81 -25.39 6.47 5.60
CA VAL A 81 -25.53 7.08 4.26
C VAL A 81 -24.24 7.82 3.86
N THR A 82 -23.69 8.67 4.71
CA THR A 82 -22.44 9.40 4.38
C THR A 82 -21.26 8.45 4.19
N LEU A 83 -21.11 7.44 5.06
CA LEU A 83 -20.07 6.41 4.91
C LEU A 83 -20.23 5.62 3.60
N ARG A 84 -21.46 5.25 3.22
CA ARG A 84 -21.75 4.59 1.95
C ARG A 84 -21.43 5.46 0.75
N VAL A 85 -21.79 6.74 0.76
CA VAL A 85 -21.49 7.67 -0.33
C VAL A 85 -19.98 7.78 -0.54
N SER A 86 -19.24 7.95 0.55
CA SER A 86 -17.77 8.06 0.51
C SER A 86 -17.12 6.77 0.02
N PHE A 87 -17.58 5.61 0.51
CA PHE A 87 -17.13 4.30 0.00
C PHE A 87 -17.44 4.11 -1.49
N ASN A 88 -18.65 4.44 -1.94
CA ASN A 88 -19.05 4.28 -3.34
C ASN A 88 -18.17 5.12 -4.28
N ALA A 89 -17.68 6.28 -3.83
CA ALA A 89 -16.72 7.08 -4.59
C ALA A 89 -15.38 6.33 -4.77
N VAL A 90 -14.83 5.77 -3.68
CA VAL A 90 -13.59 4.97 -3.72
C VAL A 90 -13.76 3.74 -4.61
N HIS A 91 -14.88 3.02 -4.44
CA HIS A 91 -15.15 1.81 -5.21
C HIS A 91 -15.27 2.11 -6.71
N ARG A 92 -16.01 3.15 -7.11
CA ARG A 92 -16.11 3.55 -8.52
C ARG A 92 -14.76 3.97 -9.10
N ALA A 93 -13.94 4.70 -8.33
CA ALA A 93 -12.62 5.08 -8.77
C ALA A 93 -11.71 3.85 -8.95
N TYR A 94 -11.81 2.86 -8.06
CA TYR A 94 -11.12 1.59 -8.18
C TYR A 94 -11.60 0.81 -9.42
N GLU A 95 -12.90 0.73 -9.69
CA GLU A 95 -13.42 0.06 -10.89
C GLU A 95 -12.93 0.72 -12.18
N CYS A 96 -12.81 2.04 -12.22
CA CYS A 96 -12.21 2.73 -13.37
C CYS A 96 -10.74 2.36 -13.54
N LEU A 97 -9.98 2.37 -12.44
CA LEU A 97 -8.57 1.98 -12.43
C LEU A 97 -8.36 0.52 -12.85
N GLU A 98 -9.18 -0.41 -12.36
CA GLU A 98 -9.14 -1.83 -12.75
C GLU A 98 -9.49 -2.02 -14.23
N ARG A 99 -10.52 -1.31 -14.73
CA ARG A 99 -10.85 -1.33 -16.17
C ARG A 99 -9.71 -0.81 -17.04
N ALA A 100 -8.99 0.23 -16.61
CA ALA A 100 -7.81 0.71 -17.32
C ALA A 100 -6.68 -0.34 -17.33
N ALA A 101 -6.49 -1.04 -16.21
CA ALA A 101 -5.54 -2.16 -16.12
C ALA A 101 -5.90 -3.28 -17.09
N ASP A 102 -7.15 -3.73 -17.09
CA ASP A 102 -7.66 -4.80 -17.95
C ASP A 102 -7.61 -4.44 -19.44
N ALA A 103 -7.78 -3.16 -19.77
CA ALA A 103 -7.63 -2.63 -21.12
C ALA A 103 -6.16 -2.51 -21.58
N GLY A 104 -5.19 -2.87 -20.72
CA GLY A 104 -3.76 -2.80 -21.03
C GLY A 104 -3.20 -1.37 -21.06
N GLN A 105 -3.88 -0.42 -20.42
CA GLN A 105 -3.47 0.99 -20.36
C GLN A 105 -2.44 1.27 -19.25
N LEU A 106 -2.23 0.28 -18.36
CA LEU A 106 -1.30 0.36 -17.24
C LEU A 106 -0.13 -0.60 -17.41
N ASP A 107 1.07 -0.06 -17.39
CA ASP A 107 2.32 -0.82 -17.43
C ASP A 107 2.56 -1.64 -16.16
N GLN A 108 3.52 -2.58 -16.20
CA GLN A 108 3.92 -3.39 -15.05
C GLN A 108 4.34 -2.57 -13.81
N LYS A 109 4.84 -1.34 -13.99
CA LYS A 109 5.17 -0.44 -12.87
C LYS A 109 3.97 -0.07 -12.00
N TYR A 110 2.74 -0.24 -12.50
CA TYR A 110 1.50 0.01 -11.76
C TYR A 110 1.03 -1.22 -10.97
N SER A 111 1.62 -2.41 -11.16
CA SER A 111 1.11 -3.65 -10.54
C SER A 111 1.08 -3.58 -9.01
N GLU A 112 2.12 -3.02 -8.38
CA GLU A 112 2.15 -2.86 -6.92
C GLU A 112 1.06 -1.90 -6.45
N ILE A 113 0.91 -0.74 -7.10
CA ILE A 113 -0.09 0.25 -6.67
C ILE A 113 -1.51 -0.23 -6.93
N LEU A 114 -1.73 -1.04 -7.97
CA LEU A 114 -3.04 -1.66 -8.24
C LEU A 114 -3.47 -2.62 -7.12
N ASP A 115 -2.60 -3.52 -6.67
CA ASP A 115 -2.89 -4.43 -5.54
C ASP A 115 -3.18 -3.64 -4.25
N LEU A 116 -2.41 -2.58 -4.02
CA LEU A 116 -2.63 -1.70 -2.89
C LEU A 116 -3.96 -0.94 -2.99
N SER A 117 -4.34 -0.45 -4.17
CA SER A 117 -5.63 0.20 -4.42
C SER A 117 -6.81 -0.73 -4.18
N GLU A 118 -6.68 -1.99 -4.59
CA GLU A 118 -7.69 -3.02 -4.35
C GLU A 118 -7.88 -3.29 -2.85
N ARG A 119 -6.76 -3.41 -2.12
CA ARG A 119 -6.79 -3.56 -0.66
C ARG A 119 -7.49 -2.38 0.01
N GLU A 120 -7.23 -1.15 -0.44
CA GLU A 120 -7.87 0.05 0.08
C GLU A 120 -9.37 0.10 -0.20
N ALA A 121 -9.81 -0.30 -1.40
CA ALA A 121 -11.22 -0.44 -1.71
C ALA A 121 -11.90 -1.47 -0.77
N ALA A 122 -11.27 -2.63 -0.53
CA ALA A 122 -11.77 -3.64 0.38
C ALA A 122 -11.79 -3.17 1.85
N ASN A 123 -10.80 -2.38 2.27
CA ASN A 123 -10.73 -1.78 3.59
C ASN A 123 -11.84 -0.75 3.82
N SER A 124 -12.12 0.09 2.82
CA SER A 124 -13.23 1.03 2.86
C SER A 124 -14.57 0.31 2.95
N ALA A 125 -14.77 -0.78 2.20
CA ALA A 125 -16.00 -1.58 2.27
C ALA A 125 -16.19 -2.21 3.66
N GLY A 126 -15.12 -2.79 4.22
CA GLY A 126 -15.13 -3.40 5.56
C GLY A 126 -15.47 -2.40 6.67
N LEU A 127 -15.03 -1.14 6.55
CA LEU A 127 -15.41 -0.09 7.49
C LEU A 127 -16.94 0.15 7.47
N VAL A 128 -17.52 0.29 6.28
CA VAL A 128 -18.98 0.51 6.14
C VAL A 128 -19.76 -0.64 6.76
N ASN A 129 -19.41 -1.89 6.43
CA ASN A 129 -20.09 -3.06 6.98
C ASN A 129 -19.97 -3.14 8.51
N ALA A 130 -18.83 -2.76 9.09
CA ALA A 130 -18.67 -2.70 10.54
C ALA A 130 -19.61 -1.68 11.20
N PHE A 131 -19.87 -0.55 10.53
CA PHE A 131 -20.79 0.49 10.99
C PHE A 131 -22.28 0.18 10.71
N GLU A 132 -22.57 -0.73 9.79
CA GLU A 132 -23.93 -1.23 9.52
C GLU A 132 -24.36 -2.39 10.41
N GLY A 133 -23.45 -2.88 11.26
CA GLY A 133 -23.74 -3.91 12.26
C GLY A 133 -23.34 -5.32 11.84
N ASP A 134 -22.78 -5.49 10.63
CA ASP A 134 -22.21 -6.73 10.12
C ASP A 134 -20.70 -6.84 10.44
N ALA A 135 -20.28 -6.26 11.56
CA ALA A 135 -18.91 -6.38 12.05
C ALA A 135 -18.65 -7.83 12.49
N GLU A 136 -17.99 -8.62 11.66
CA GLU A 136 -17.28 -9.81 12.14
C GLU A 136 -16.24 -9.37 13.18
N GLN A 137 -16.03 -10.20 14.21
CA GLN A 137 -14.93 -9.98 15.14
C GLN A 137 -13.64 -9.95 14.34
N THR A 138 -13.06 -8.76 14.19
CA THR A 138 -11.74 -8.63 13.60
C THR A 138 -10.75 -9.22 14.60
N SER A 139 -10.06 -10.29 14.22
CA SER A 139 -8.96 -10.89 14.99
C SER A 139 -7.70 -10.00 15.04
N GLY A 140 -7.89 -8.69 14.90
CA GLY A 140 -6.83 -7.70 14.81
C GLY A 140 -6.45 -7.13 16.17
N ALA A 141 -5.42 -6.28 16.14
CA ALA A 141 -4.97 -5.47 17.25
C ALA A 141 -6.13 -4.79 18.00
N ALA A 142 -5.98 -4.59 19.31
CA ALA A 142 -6.91 -3.75 20.05
C ALA A 142 -6.91 -2.34 19.44
N PRO A 143 -8.02 -1.57 19.46
CA PRO A 143 -8.05 -0.23 18.86
C PRO A 143 -6.94 0.70 19.38
N ASP A 144 -6.58 0.56 20.65
CA ASP A 144 -5.60 1.36 21.37
C ASP A 144 -4.22 0.70 21.49
N GLU A 145 -4.01 -0.45 20.84
CA GLU A 145 -2.70 -1.10 20.86
C GLU A 145 -1.63 -0.20 20.20
N PRO A 146 -0.53 0.14 20.91
CA PRO A 146 0.44 1.12 20.46
C PRO A 146 1.32 0.63 19.31
N ALA A 147 1.44 -0.69 19.16
CA ALA A 147 2.17 -1.30 18.06
C ALA A 147 1.40 -1.08 16.76
N SER A 148 2.04 -0.46 15.78
CA SER A 148 1.45 -0.19 14.48
C SER A 148 2.50 -0.20 13.37
N PRO A 149 2.24 -0.89 12.24
CA PRO A 149 3.18 -1.02 11.12
C PRO A 149 3.53 0.31 10.45
N VAL A 150 2.70 1.36 10.61
CA VAL A 150 3.01 2.68 10.02
C VAL A 150 3.97 3.51 10.88
N THR A 151 4.16 3.15 12.15
CA THR A 151 5.01 3.92 13.08
C THR A 151 6.44 4.10 12.57
N PRO A 152 7.15 3.05 12.10
CA PRO A 152 8.50 3.21 11.57
C PRO A 152 8.57 4.14 10.36
N PHE A 153 7.56 4.11 9.48
CA PHE A 153 7.47 5.01 8.34
C PHE A 153 7.27 6.46 8.77
N LEU A 154 6.38 6.70 9.75
CA LEU A 154 6.15 8.05 10.27
C LEU A 154 7.41 8.61 10.93
N GLU A 155 8.16 7.78 11.65
CA GLU A 155 9.44 8.15 12.29
C GLU A 155 10.49 8.60 11.26
N ILE A 156 10.52 7.96 10.07
CA ILE A 156 11.39 8.36 8.96
C ILE A 156 11.04 9.76 8.44
N ILE A 157 9.77 10.15 8.47
CA ILE A 157 9.33 11.49 8.04
C ILE A 157 9.60 12.51 9.17
N SER A 158 9.14 12.22 10.37
CA SER A 158 9.34 13.06 11.57
C SER A 158 8.91 12.30 12.83
N SER A 159 9.73 12.37 13.88
CA SER A 159 9.39 11.81 15.20
C SER A 159 8.08 12.39 15.76
N GLU A 160 7.77 13.67 15.46
CA GLU A 160 6.51 14.30 15.87
C GLU A 160 5.28 13.60 15.24
N LEU A 161 5.40 13.10 14.00
CA LEU A 161 4.32 12.35 13.36
C LEU A 161 4.12 10.98 14.00
N ALA A 162 5.22 10.31 14.37
CA ALA A 162 5.15 9.04 15.09
C ALA A 162 4.51 9.22 16.47
N ASP A 163 4.87 10.27 17.21
CA ASP A 163 4.26 10.62 18.49
C ASP A 163 2.77 10.95 18.35
N ARG A 164 2.42 11.72 17.32
CA ARG A 164 1.02 12.05 17.02
C ARG A 164 0.20 10.80 16.71
N TRP A 165 0.78 9.83 15.99
CA TRP A 165 0.12 8.56 15.70
C TRP A 165 -0.06 7.70 16.95
N ARG A 166 0.95 7.61 17.83
CA ARG A 166 0.82 6.93 19.13
C ARG A 166 -0.28 7.56 19.98
N GLY A 167 -0.37 8.90 20.00
CA GLY A 167 -1.45 9.63 20.67
C GLY A 167 -2.82 9.37 20.05
N ALA A 168 -2.90 9.26 18.71
CA ALA A 168 -4.12 8.89 18.01
C ALA A 168 -4.59 7.49 18.43
N LEU A 169 -3.70 6.49 18.41
CA LEU A 169 -4.00 5.12 18.86
C LEU A 169 -4.48 5.12 20.32
N TYR A 170 -3.76 5.80 21.22
CA TYR A 170 -4.17 5.91 22.62
C TYR A 170 -5.59 6.49 22.79
N SER A 171 -5.99 7.44 21.92
CA SER A 171 -7.32 8.03 21.96
C SER A 171 -8.45 7.05 21.61
N LEU A 172 -8.15 5.92 20.94
CA LEU A 172 -9.11 4.86 20.60
C LEU A 172 -9.50 3.97 21.77
N SER A 173 -9.08 4.31 23.00
CA SER A 173 -9.49 3.59 24.19
C SER A 173 -11.02 3.53 24.32
N PRO A 174 -11.62 2.35 24.61
CA PRO A 174 -13.06 2.20 24.80
C PRO A 174 -13.63 3.04 25.97
N ARG A 175 -12.76 3.54 26.85
CA ARG A 175 -13.13 4.43 27.97
C ARG A 175 -13.29 5.88 27.55
N ASN A 176 -12.85 6.24 26.34
CA ASN A 176 -12.97 7.58 25.80
C ASN A 176 -14.28 7.72 25.00
N PRO A 177 -15.26 8.51 25.47
CA PRO A 177 -16.52 8.71 24.74
C PRO A 177 -16.30 9.41 23.38
N ASP A 178 -15.22 10.18 23.23
CA ASP A 178 -14.85 10.92 22.02
C ASP A 178 -13.72 10.25 21.21
N ALA A 179 -13.54 8.93 21.39
CA ALA A 179 -12.45 8.15 20.81
C ALA A 179 -12.28 8.36 19.29
N ALA A 180 -13.36 8.16 18.52
CA ALA A 180 -13.30 8.30 17.07
C ALA A 180 -12.99 9.74 16.62
N ARG A 181 -13.50 10.75 17.35
CA ARG A 181 -13.27 12.16 17.03
C ARG A 181 -11.80 12.53 17.21
N HIS A 182 -11.22 12.20 18.38
CA HIS A 182 -9.80 12.46 18.65
C HIS A 182 -8.88 11.71 17.68
N PHE A 183 -9.22 10.45 17.39
CA PHE A 183 -8.47 9.64 16.43
C PHE A 183 -8.50 10.24 15.03
N CYS A 184 -9.68 10.55 14.48
CA CYS A 184 -9.81 11.11 13.13
C CYS A 184 -9.20 12.51 13.00
N THR A 185 -9.27 13.34 14.04
CA THR A 185 -8.58 14.64 14.06
C THR A 185 -7.07 14.46 13.89
N SER A 186 -6.50 13.53 14.65
CA SER A 186 -5.05 13.25 14.61
C SER A 186 -4.64 12.62 13.28
N ALA A 187 -5.42 11.68 12.77
CA ALA A 187 -5.20 11.05 11.47
C ALA A 187 -5.21 12.05 10.31
N ARG A 188 -6.18 12.96 10.28
CA ARG A 188 -6.27 14.02 9.26
C ARG A 188 -5.01 14.88 9.24
N GLU A 189 -4.55 15.29 10.42
CA GLU A 189 -3.34 16.12 10.54
C GLU A 189 -2.07 15.36 10.14
N ILE A 190 -1.98 14.06 10.46
CA ILE A 190 -0.88 13.20 10.00
C ILE A 190 -0.84 13.16 8.47
N ILE A 191 -1.97 12.89 7.82
CA ILE A 191 -2.06 12.85 6.35
C ILE A 191 -1.68 14.20 5.74
N ALA A 192 -2.22 15.30 6.29
CA ALA A 192 -1.92 16.64 5.81
C ALA A 192 -0.41 16.95 5.89
N ARG A 193 0.24 16.59 7.00
CA ARG A 193 1.68 16.78 7.19
C ARG A 193 2.53 15.88 6.30
N ILE A 194 2.16 14.61 6.11
CA ILE A 194 2.84 13.72 5.14
C ILE A 194 2.85 14.38 3.76
N LEU A 195 1.68 14.84 3.30
CA LEU A 195 1.56 15.52 2.00
C LEU A 195 2.32 16.83 1.96
N GLN A 196 2.32 17.64 3.03
CA GLN A 196 3.09 18.88 3.07
C GLN A 196 4.59 18.64 2.99
N THR A 197 5.09 17.64 3.72
CA THR A 197 6.53 17.31 3.74
C THR A 197 6.99 16.72 2.40
N LYS A 198 6.15 15.92 1.75
CA LYS A 198 6.52 15.19 0.52
C LYS A 198 6.14 15.92 -0.77
N ALA A 199 5.16 16.82 -0.71
CA ALA A 199 4.76 17.72 -1.78
C ALA A 199 4.65 19.17 -1.24
N PRO A 200 5.79 19.82 -0.93
CA PRO A 200 5.83 21.22 -0.52
C PRO A 200 5.18 22.14 -1.56
N ASP A 201 4.52 23.20 -1.11
CA ASP A 201 3.71 24.08 -1.97
C ASP A 201 4.53 24.74 -3.09
N ASP A 202 5.75 25.14 -2.78
CA ASP A 202 6.73 25.71 -3.70
C ASP A 202 7.18 24.69 -4.75
N ALA A 203 7.46 23.44 -4.34
CA ALA A 203 7.82 22.37 -5.25
C ALA A 203 6.69 22.00 -6.22
N VAL A 204 5.45 21.92 -5.71
CA VAL A 204 4.27 21.66 -6.55
C VAL A 204 4.02 22.81 -7.53
N ALA A 205 4.10 24.06 -7.05
CA ALA A 205 3.92 25.24 -7.89
C ALA A 205 5.02 25.38 -8.95
N ALA A 206 6.26 25.01 -8.64
CA ALA A 206 7.35 25.02 -9.61
C ALA A 206 7.18 23.95 -10.69
N ALA A 207 6.72 22.75 -10.31
CA ALA A 207 6.53 21.64 -11.25
C ALA A 207 5.25 21.79 -12.09
N THR A 208 4.20 22.40 -11.53
CA THR A 208 2.92 22.65 -12.19
C THR A 208 2.40 24.04 -11.81
N PRO A 209 2.82 25.10 -12.54
CA PRO A 209 2.44 26.49 -12.25
C PRO A 209 0.92 26.70 -12.22
N ASP A 210 0.21 26.03 -13.13
CA ASP A 210 -1.24 26.12 -13.32
C ASP A 210 -2.02 25.08 -12.49
N CYS A 211 -1.45 24.58 -11.40
CA CYS A 211 -2.15 23.63 -10.54
C CYS A 211 -3.36 24.26 -9.82
N ASP A 212 -4.34 23.42 -9.50
CA ASP A 212 -5.51 23.83 -8.72
C ASP A 212 -5.07 24.32 -7.34
N ARG A 213 -5.54 25.52 -6.96
CA ARG A 213 -5.22 26.17 -5.68
C ARG A 213 -6.44 26.33 -4.80
N THR A 214 -6.20 26.32 -3.50
CA THR A 214 -7.17 26.71 -2.47
C THR A 214 -7.47 28.21 -2.56
N PRO A 215 -8.55 28.71 -1.90
CA PRO A 215 -8.80 30.15 -1.79
C PRO A 215 -7.63 30.93 -1.17
N GLN A 216 -6.77 30.27 -0.37
CA GLN A 216 -5.57 30.84 0.24
C GLN A 216 -4.35 30.83 -0.70
N GLY A 217 -4.50 30.37 -1.94
CA GLY A 217 -3.45 30.37 -2.95
C GLY A 217 -2.45 29.20 -2.87
N THR A 218 -2.66 28.26 -1.95
CA THR A 218 -1.83 27.05 -1.81
C THR A 218 -2.32 25.92 -2.73
N PRO A 219 -1.44 25.06 -3.26
CA PRO A 219 -1.85 23.89 -4.02
C PRO A 219 -2.86 23.01 -3.26
N THR A 220 -3.89 22.56 -3.96
CA THR A 220 -4.88 21.63 -3.39
C THR A 220 -4.27 20.27 -3.06
N ARG A 221 -4.96 19.47 -2.23
CA ARG A 221 -4.59 18.07 -1.97
C ARG A 221 -4.47 17.28 -3.28
N ARG A 222 -5.44 17.42 -4.19
CA ARG A 222 -5.41 16.80 -5.52
C ARG A 222 -4.17 17.20 -6.30
N ALA A 223 -3.80 18.49 -6.31
CA ALA A 223 -2.58 18.95 -6.96
C ALA A 223 -1.30 18.32 -6.35
N LYS A 224 -1.25 18.19 -5.02
CA LYS A 224 -0.14 17.49 -4.33
C LYS A 224 -0.07 16.02 -4.69
N VAL A 225 -1.22 15.33 -4.75
CA VAL A 225 -1.31 13.92 -5.18
C VAL A 225 -0.79 13.76 -6.61
N ARG A 226 -1.28 14.59 -7.55
CA ARG A 226 -0.81 14.60 -8.95
C ARG A 226 0.71 14.79 -9.04
N TYR A 227 1.24 15.75 -8.29
CA TYR A 227 2.68 15.98 -8.21
C TYR A 227 3.44 14.73 -7.75
N LEU A 228 3.01 14.09 -6.66
CA LEU A 228 3.66 12.88 -6.13
C LEU A 228 3.65 11.73 -7.15
N LEU A 229 2.51 11.49 -7.78
CA LEU A 229 2.37 10.46 -8.82
C LEU A 229 3.29 10.73 -10.01
N ARG A 230 3.38 11.98 -10.46
CA ARG A 230 4.25 12.40 -11.57
C ARG A 230 5.72 12.23 -11.24
N VAL A 231 6.16 12.59 -10.03
CA VAL A 231 7.54 12.38 -9.56
C VAL A 231 7.93 10.90 -9.60
N ARG A 232 6.98 9.98 -9.38
CA ARG A 232 7.20 8.53 -9.46
C ARG A 232 6.98 7.94 -10.86
N GLY A 233 6.66 8.77 -11.85
CA GLY A 233 6.35 8.31 -13.20
C GLY A 233 5.06 7.50 -13.30
N LEU A 234 4.12 7.69 -12.35
CA LEU A 234 2.80 7.05 -12.28
C LEU A 234 1.69 8.03 -12.75
N ASP A 235 1.91 8.67 -13.89
CA ASP A 235 1.05 9.74 -14.42
C ASP A 235 -0.15 9.17 -15.20
N GLN A 236 -1.09 8.58 -14.48
CA GLN A 236 -2.34 8.04 -15.03
C GLN A 236 -3.55 8.63 -14.31
N ALA A 237 -4.52 9.12 -15.10
CA ALA A 237 -5.66 9.86 -14.58
C ALA A 237 -6.55 9.02 -13.65
N ASP A 238 -6.77 7.74 -13.98
CA ASP A 238 -7.57 6.84 -13.14
C ASP A 238 -6.89 6.56 -11.79
N LEU A 239 -5.56 6.50 -11.76
CA LEU A 239 -4.81 6.34 -10.52
C LEU A 239 -4.89 7.62 -9.67
N GLU A 240 -4.72 8.80 -10.28
CA GLU A 240 -4.89 10.07 -9.58
C GLU A 240 -6.29 10.19 -8.96
N ALA A 241 -7.33 9.85 -9.72
CA ALA A 241 -8.70 9.87 -9.25
C ALA A 241 -8.93 8.89 -8.09
N PHE A 242 -8.38 7.68 -8.18
CA PHE A 242 -8.44 6.71 -7.09
C PHE A 242 -7.75 7.22 -5.82
N VAL A 243 -6.49 7.66 -5.91
CA VAL A 243 -5.72 8.12 -4.75
C VAL A 243 -6.39 9.31 -4.08
N GLU A 244 -6.89 10.29 -4.85
CA GLU A 244 -7.61 11.43 -4.27
C GLU A 244 -8.92 10.98 -3.61
N SER A 245 -9.66 10.05 -4.23
CA SER A 245 -10.89 9.52 -3.63
C SER A 245 -10.62 8.76 -2.35
N ASP A 246 -9.55 7.96 -2.29
CA ASP A 246 -9.14 7.19 -1.12
C ASP A 246 -8.73 8.11 0.04
N ILE A 247 -7.86 9.09 -0.22
CA ILE A 247 -7.44 10.05 0.82
C ILE A 247 -8.62 10.91 1.28
N SER A 248 -9.52 11.31 0.36
CA SER A 248 -10.77 12.00 0.72
C SER A 248 -11.59 11.15 1.67
N ASN A 249 -11.81 9.88 1.34
CA ASN A 249 -12.57 8.96 2.17
C ASN A 249 -12.01 8.87 3.60
N VAL A 250 -10.68 8.79 3.78
CA VAL A 250 -10.07 8.76 5.11
C VAL A 250 -10.26 10.08 5.86
N VAL A 251 -10.05 11.22 5.18
CA VAL A 251 -10.12 12.56 5.80
C VAL A 251 -11.57 12.92 6.19
N ASP A 252 -12.54 12.53 5.37
CA ASP A 252 -13.95 12.86 5.55
C ASP A 252 -14.60 12.05 6.70
N LEU A 253 -13.93 10.98 7.18
CA LEU A 253 -14.35 10.27 8.40
C LEU A 253 -14.48 11.20 9.61
N PHE A 254 -13.65 12.25 9.68
CA PHE A 254 -13.73 13.25 10.72
C PHE A 254 -15.10 13.96 10.73
N GLU A 255 -15.61 14.36 9.58
CA GLU A 255 -16.90 15.04 9.46
C GLU A 255 -18.05 14.11 9.84
N VAL A 256 -17.97 12.85 9.40
CA VAL A 256 -18.92 11.79 9.75
C VAL A 256 -19.02 11.61 11.27
N PHE A 257 -17.89 11.58 11.97
CA PHE A 257 -17.87 11.36 13.42
C PHE A 257 -18.05 12.63 14.25
N ASN A 258 -17.93 13.82 13.66
CA ASN A 258 -18.29 15.08 14.31
C ASN A 258 -19.78 15.41 14.23
N THR A 259 -20.43 15.12 13.11
CA THR A 259 -21.82 15.56 12.87
C THR A 259 -22.84 14.69 13.62
N GLY A 260 -22.45 13.48 14.02
CA GLY A 260 -23.32 12.51 14.70
C GLY A 260 -23.48 12.65 16.22
N THR A 261 -22.88 13.67 16.87
CA THR A 261 -22.79 13.75 18.35
C THR A 261 -24.01 14.35 19.05
N HIS A 262 -25.10 14.66 18.34
CA HIS A 262 -26.33 15.20 18.97
C HIS A 262 -27.56 14.28 18.90
N GLY A 263 -27.41 13.06 18.37
CA GLY A 263 -28.46 12.05 18.43
C GLY A 263 -28.08 10.94 19.40
N THR A 264 -29.07 10.37 20.08
CA THR A 264 -29.04 9.13 20.89
C THR A 264 -28.63 7.87 20.10
N ALA A 265 -27.79 8.01 19.07
CA ALA A 265 -27.16 6.91 18.35
C ALA A 265 -26.01 6.38 19.21
N GLY A 266 -26.16 5.14 19.68
CA GLY A 266 -25.33 4.51 20.71
C GLY A 266 -23.82 4.63 20.49
N ALA A 267 -23.10 4.53 21.62
CA ALA A 267 -21.65 4.54 21.68
C ALA A 267 -21.02 3.64 20.59
N ILE A 268 -19.93 4.12 19.98
CA ILE A 268 -19.18 3.37 18.97
C ILE A 268 -18.65 2.08 19.61
N LYS A 269 -18.98 0.94 19.01
CA LYS A 269 -18.58 -0.38 19.52
C LYS A 269 -17.07 -0.60 19.35
N LEU A 270 -16.50 -1.49 20.16
CA LEU A 270 -15.09 -1.87 20.06
C LEU A 270 -14.70 -2.31 18.64
N THR A 271 -15.52 -3.17 18.02
CA THR A 271 -15.29 -3.68 16.66
C THR A 271 -15.32 -2.58 15.60
N GLN A 272 -16.12 -1.53 15.81
CA GLN A 272 -16.16 -0.35 14.94
C GLN A 272 -14.91 0.52 15.10
N LEU A 273 -14.38 0.66 16.32
CA LEU A 273 -13.10 1.33 16.56
C LEU A 273 -11.93 0.54 15.96
N GLN A 274 -11.95 -0.80 16.01
CA GLN A 274 -10.95 -1.64 15.34
C GLN A 274 -11.01 -1.47 13.81
N ALA A 275 -12.21 -1.49 13.22
CA ALA A 275 -12.38 -1.27 11.78
C ALA A 275 -11.91 0.14 11.37
N LEU A 276 -12.22 1.16 12.18
CA LEU A 276 -11.77 2.53 11.98
C LEU A 276 -10.24 2.65 12.04
N ARG A 277 -9.62 2.09 13.09
CA ARG A 277 -8.16 2.01 13.21
C ARG A 277 -7.55 1.40 11.95
N LYS A 278 -8.04 0.22 11.56
CA LYS A 278 -7.52 -0.53 10.42
C LYS A 278 -7.63 0.26 9.13
N ARG A 279 -8.79 0.90 8.87
CA ARG A 279 -9.00 1.71 7.66
C ARG A 279 -8.00 2.85 7.55
N VAL A 280 -7.77 3.57 8.64
CA VAL A 280 -6.85 4.73 8.67
C VAL A 280 -5.39 4.27 8.61
N GLU A 281 -5.03 3.22 9.35
CA GLU A 281 -3.68 2.65 9.35
C GLU A 281 -3.31 2.14 7.96
N ASP A 282 -4.22 1.41 7.29
CA ASP A 282 -4.00 0.92 5.94
C ASP A 282 -3.94 2.07 4.91
N GLY A 283 -4.74 3.14 5.07
CA GLY A 283 -4.64 4.33 4.22
C GLY A 283 -3.35 5.12 4.39
N ILE A 284 -2.81 5.21 5.61
CA ILE A 284 -1.47 5.80 5.86
C ILE A 284 -0.39 4.89 5.27
N ALA A 285 -0.53 3.56 5.39
CA ALA A 285 0.38 2.62 4.77
C ALA A 285 0.35 2.75 3.23
N PHE A 286 -0.82 2.87 2.61
CA PHE A 286 -0.98 3.14 1.19
C PHE A 286 -0.24 4.41 0.76
N LEU A 287 -0.47 5.52 1.47
CA LEU A 287 0.24 6.78 1.26
C LEU A 287 1.76 6.62 1.38
N SER A 288 2.24 5.77 2.30
CA SER A 288 3.68 5.52 2.46
C SER A 288 4.31 4.93 1.19
N HIS A 289 3.62 4.03 0.50
CA HIS A 289 4.09 3.47 -0.77
C HIS A 289 4.07 4.50 -1.91
N LEU A 290 3.25 5.55 -1.80
CA LEU A 290 3.17 6.63 -2.79
C LEU A 290 4.24 7.72 -2.61
N VAL A 291 4.79 7.88 -1.41
CA VAL A 291 5.72 8.99 -1.09
C VAL A 291 7.16 8.55 -0.78
N GLN A 292 7.43 7.24 -0.89
CA GLN A 292 8.77 6.64 -0.79
C GLN A 292 9.48 6.57 -2.13
#